data_AF-A0A8S4FVM5-F1
#
_entry.id   AF-A0A8S4FVM5-F1
#
_cell.length_a   1.000
_cell.length_b   1.000
_cell.length_c   1.000
_cell.angle_alpha   90.00
_cell.angle_beta   90.00
_cell.angle_gamma   90.00
#
_symmetry.space_group_name_H-M   'P 1'
#
loop_
_entity.id
_entity.type
_entity.pdbx_description
1 polymer ?
#
loop_
_entity_poly.entity_id
_entity_poly.type
_entity_poly.pdbx_seq_one_letter_code
_entity_poly.pdbx_strand_id
1 'polypeptide(L)' 'MHDPWWAVYVLSIFMLGLDSKLVGEAFQPEFAEPLVNLTVPRGRDATFQCLVQNLGGYRVTIL' A
#
# COMPACT_ATOMS: atom_id res chain seq x y z
N MET A 1 -47.02 -20.64 0.96
CA MET A 1 -45.58 -20.95 1.12
C MET A 1 -44.82 -20.30 -0.04
N HIS A 2 -44.19 -19.14 0.18
CA HIS A 2 -43.23 -18.56 -0.75
C HIS A 2 -41.91 -18.47 0.01
N ASP A 3 -40.98 -19.34 -0.36
CA ASP A 3 -39.78 -19.60 0.43
C ASP A 3 -38.77 -18.46 0.22
N PRO A 4 -38.41 -17.67 1.25
CA PRO A 4 -37.72 -16.39 1.08
C PRO A 4 -36.20 -16.53 0.88
N TRP A 5 -35.71 -17.69 0.44
CA TRP A 5 -34.28 -17.95 0.22
C TRP A 5 -33.63 -16.95 -0.72
N TRP A 6 -34.38 -16.41 -1.68
CA TRP A 6 -33.90 -15.35 -2.56
C TRP A 6 -33.56 -14.07 -1.80
N ALA A 7 -34.32 -13.73 -0.76
CA ALA A 7 -34.04 -12.57 0.07
C ALA A 7 -32.79 -12.80 0.93
N VAL A 8 -32.61 -14.02 1.46
CA VAL A 8 -31.40 -14.40 2.20
C VAL A 8 -30.17 -14.35 1.29
N TYR A 9 -30.28 -14.81 0.05
CA TYR A 9 -29.21 -14.79 -0.94
C TYR A 9 -28.85 -13.37 -1.38
N VAL A 10 -29.84 -12.50 -1.59
CA VAL A 10 -29.60 -11.09 -1.93
C VAL A 10 -28.98 -10.35 -0.75
N LEU A 11 -29.44 -10.59 0.48
CA LEU A 11 -28.88 -10.01 1.69
C LEU A 11 -27.44 -10.50 1.94
N SER A 12 -27.13 -11.78 1.68
CA SER A 12 -25.77 -12.30 1.84
C SER A 12 -24.81 -11.70 0.82
N ILE A 13 -25.22 -11.56 -0.45
CA ILE A 13 -24.44 -10.87 -1.48
C ILE A 13 -24.23 -9.40 -1.13
N PHE A 14 -25.27 -8.72 -0.62
CA PHE A 14 -25.19 -7.31 -0.25
C PHE A 14 -24.23 -7.07 0.92
N MET A 15 -24.25 -7.94 1.94
CA MET A 15 -23.31 -7.88 3.06
C MET A 15 -21.88 -8.23 2.62
N LEU A 16 -21.69 -9.25 1.78
CA LEU A 16 -20.38 -9.58 1.18
C LEU A 16 -19.84 -8.46 0.28
N GLY A 17 -20.72 -7.75 -0.44
CA GLY A 17 -20.37 -6.65 -1.33
C GLY A 17 -19.98 -5.37 -0.59
N LEU A 18 -20.58 -5.10 0.58
CA LEU A 18 -20.28 -3.92 1.39
C LEU A 18 -18.87 -3.97 2.01
N ASP A 19 -18.33 -5.17 2.21
CA ASP A 19 -16.98 -5.43 2.73
C ASP A 19 -15.91 -5.48 1.62
N SER A 20 -16.22 -5.07 0.38
CA SER A 20 -15.23 -4.98 -0.71
C SER A 20 -14.11 -3.94 -0.46
N LYS A 21 -14.04 -3.36 0.74
CA LYS A 21 -12.85 -2.66 1.24
C LYS A 21 -11.68 -3.60 1.58
N LEU A 22 -11.84 -4.93 1.47
CA LEU A 22 -10.87 -5.91 1.97
C LEU A 22 -9.58 -6.11 1.16
N VAL A 23 -9.36 -5.47 0.01
CA VAL A 23 -8.10 -5.62 -0.74
C VAL A 23 -7.58 -4.26 -1.16
N GLY A 24 -6.89 -3.57 -0.26
CA GLY A 24 -6.19 -2.34 -0.64
C GLY A 24 -5.88 -1.34 0.45
N GLU A 25 -5.81 -1.72 1.73
CA GLU A 25 -4.98 -0.93 2.65
C GLU A 25 -3.52 -1.15 2.22
N ALA A 26 -3.10 -0.42 1.17
CA ALA A 26 -1.70 -0.36 0.80
C ALA A 26 -0.98 0.24 2.00
N PHE A 27 -0.20 -0.59 2.70
CA PHE A 27 0.61 -0.17 3.84
C PHE A 27 1.37 1.12 3.49
N GLN A 28 1.45 2.04 4.45
CA GLN A 28 2.20 3.27 4.23
C GLN A 28 3.67 2.95 3.96
N PRO A 29 4.32 3.65 3.01
CA PRO A 29 5.71 3.42 2.73
C PRO A 29 6.58 3.84 3.91
N GLU A 30 7.54 3.00 4.26
CA GLU A 30 8.46 3.22 5.37
C GLU A 30 9.89 2.90 4.97
N PHE A 31 10.87 3.59 5.58
CA PHE A 31 12.27 3.29 5.36
C PHE A 31 12.63 1.96 6.00
N ALA A 32 13.10 1.02 5.19
CA ALA A 32 13.56 -0.29 5.67
C ALA A 32 14.79 -0.15 6.58
N GLU A 33 15.61 0.87 6.32
CA GLU A 33 16.82 1.17 7.06
C GLU A 33 17.09 2.69 7.11
N PRO A 34 17.83 3.18 8.13
CA PRO A 34 18.22 4.58 8.19
C PRO A 34 19.15 4.97 7.05
N LEU A 35 18.98 6.18 6.52
CA LEU A 35 19.90 6.73 5.55
C LEU A 35 21.29 6.92 6.18
N VAL A 36 22.31 6.39 5.51
CA VAL A 36 23.69 6.46 6.02
C VAL A 36 24.37 7.74 5.57
N ASN A 37 25.08 8.39 6.50
CA ASN A 37 25.94 9.52 6.19
C ASN A 37 27.13 9.07 5.36
N LEU A 38 27.27 9.63 4.16
CA LEU A 38 28.43 9.37 3.31
C LEU A 38 29.23 10.66 3.07
N THR A 39 30.55 10.53 3.03
CA THR A 39 31.46 11.63 2.72
C THR A 39 32.15 11.32 1.40
N VAL A 40 32.03 12.23 0.43
CA VAL A 40 32.61 12.06 -0.90
C VAL A 40 33.62 13.17 -1.16
N PRO A 41 34.76 12.86 -1.81
CA PRO A 41 35.69 13.88 -2.28
C PRO A 41 35.01 14.89 -3.22
N ARG A 42 35.50 16.12 -3.18
CA ARG A 42 35.00 17.19 -4.05
C ARG A 42 35.18 16.82 -5.54
N GLY A 43 34.18 17.13 -6.36
CA GLY A 43 34.20 16.86 -7.80
C GLY A 43 33.87 15.42 -8.18
N ARG A 44 33.32 14.64 -7.24
CA ARG A 44 32.78 13.30 -7.48
C ARG A 44 31.29 13.30 -7.15
N ASP A 45 30.56 12.40 -7.80
CA ASP A 45 29.13 12.23 -7.55
C ASP A 45 28.91 11.43 -6.27
N ALA A 46 27.89 11.84 -5.51
CA ALA A 46 27.42 11.14 -4.32
C ALA A 46 26.09 10.45 -4.65
N THR A 47 26.00 9.16 -4.34
CA THR A 47 24.76 8.39 -4.50
C THR A 47 24.28 7.97 -3.12
N PHE A 48 23.10 8.47 -2.74
CA PHE A 48 22.41 8.05 -1.53
C PHE A 48 21.46 6.90 -1.88
N GLN A 49 21.56 5.80 -1.14
CA GLN A 49 20.64 4.68 -1.28
C GLN A 49 19.50 4.81 -0.27
N CYS A 50 18.27 4.61 -0.75
CA CYS A 50 17.07 4.66 0.06
C CYS A 50 16.28 3.37 -0.16
N LEU A 51 16.19 2.53 0.88
CA LEU A 51 15.38 1.32 0.84
C LEU A 51 14.03 1.59 1.49
N VAL A 52 12.96 1.33 0.74
CA VAL A 52 11.58 1.62 1.17
C VAL A 52 10.74 0.35 1.06
N GLN A 53 10.06 0.01 2.14
CA GLN A 53 9.03 -1.03 2.16
C GLN A 53 7.68 -0.41 1.84
N ASN A 54 6.75 -1.21 1.31
CA ASN A 54 5.37 -0.78 1.04
C ASN A 54 5.25 0.40 0.06
N LEU A 55 6.20 0.56 -0.88
CA LEU A 55 6.16 1.65 -1.86
C LEU A 55 4.90 1.59 -2.76
N GLY A 56 4.38 0.39 -3.02
CA GLY A 56 3.07 0.20 -3.66
C GLY A 56 2.88 1.06 -4.92
N GLY A 57 1.86 1.92 -4.89
CA GLY A 57 1.55 2.90 -5.95
C GLY A 57 2.02 4.33 -5.66
N TYR A 58 2.84 4.56 -4.63
CA TYR A 58 3.35 5.88 -4.27
C TYR A 58 4.40 6.34 -5.28
N ARG A 59 4.38 7.64 -5.61
CA ARG A 59 5.34 8.26 -6.54
C ARG A 59 6.57 8.74 -5.78
N VAL A 60 7.73 8.46 -6.35
CA VAL A 60 9.00 8.99 -5.85
C VAL A 60 9.16 10.42 -6.35
N THR A 61 9.43 11.36 -5.45
CA THR A 61 9.77 12.75 -5.80
C THR A 61 11.04 13.14 -5.06
N ILE A 62 11.93 13.81 -5.79
CA ILE A 62 13.12 14.46 -5.23
C ILE A 62 12.69 15.88 -4.85
N LEU A 63 12.77 16.19 -3.56
CA LEU A 63 12.55 17.54 -2.99
C LEU A 63 13.89 18.26 -2.81
#